data_AF-A0A093VGD9-F1
#
_entry.id   AF-A0A093VGD9-F1
#
_cell.length_a   1.000
_cell.length_b   1.000
_cell.length_c   1.000
_cell.angle_alpha   90.00
_cell.angle_beta   90.00
_cell.angle_gamma   90.00
#
_symmetry.space_group_name_H-M   'P 1'
#
loop_
_entity.id
_entity.type
_entity.pdbx_description
1 polymer ?
#
loop_
_entity_poly.entity_id
_entity_poly.type
_entity_poly.pdbx_seq_one_letter_code
_entity_poly.pdbx_strand_id
1 'polypeptide(L)'
;MAMSKCCFRGFQWEGTPMGRVGRLANNDTYIAGNNPNIVILFIADMFGWDFINNRLLADHFAREIRATVYVPDFFGGEVVASHIIAEEEAWEKMDLKGGAGAGSSTGDRSCVHSGAEAAYLGNYTMVGGAV
;
A
#
# COMPACT_ATOMS: atom_id res chain seq x y z
N MET A 1 -5.49 10.30 -27.97
CA MET A 1 -6.79 10.73 -27.43
C MET A 1 -6.49 11.51 -26.16
N ALA A 2 -6.97 12.75 -26.05
CA ALA A 2 -6.85 13.49 -24.79
C ALA A 2 -7.88 12.93 -23.81
N MET A 3 -7.41 12.33 -22.71
CA MET A 3 -8.25 11.96 -21.58
C MET A 3 -8.86 13.25 -20.99
N SER A 4 -10.17 13.28 -20.76
CA SER A 4 -10.84 14.49 -20.29
C SER A 4 -10.42 14.83 -18.85
N LYS A 5 -10.39 16.12 -18.50
CA LYS A 5 -9.93 16.63 -17.19
C LYS A 5 -10.65 16.02 -15.97
N CYS A 6 -11.84 15.46 -16.15
CA CYS A 6 -12.57 14.79 -15.08
C CYS A 6 -12.01 13.40 -14.75
N CYS A 7 -11.18 12.80 -15.59
CA CYS A 7 -10.61 11.47 -15.38
C CYS A 7 -9.40 11.45 -14.42
N PHE A 8 -8.74 12.59 -14.18
CA PHE A 8 -7.53 12.69 -13.36
C PHE A 8 -7.69 13.62 -12.15
N ARG A 9 -8.91 13.76 -11.64
CA ARG A 9 -9.15 14.39 -10.34
C ARG A 9 -9.10 13.31 -9.27
N GLY A 10 -8.12 13.39 -8.38
CA GLY A 10 -8.14 12.64 -7.14
C GLY A 10 -8.17 13.58 -5.94
N PHE A 11 -8.24 12.98 -4.76
CA PHE A 11 -8.26 13.70 -3.50
C PHE A 11 -7.58 12.87 -2.43
N GLN A 12 -6.99 13.55 -1.47
CA GLN A 12 -6.41 12.95 -0.29
C GLN A 12 -7.44 13.01 0.83
N TRP A 13 -7.63 11.90 1.54
CA TRP A 13 -8.48 11.87 2.72
C TRP A 13 -7.79 12.58 3.88
N GLU A 14 -8.58 13.36 4.61
CA GLU A 14 -8.15 13.94 5.88
C GLU A 14 -8.34 12.90 6.98
N GLY A 15 -7.29 12.64 7.75
CA GLY A 15 -7.32 11.67 8.83
C GLY A 15 -5.93 11.35 9.33
N THR A 16 -5.84 10.81 10.54
CA THR A 16 -4.58 10.29 11.08
C THR A 16 -4.64 8.76 11.08
N PRO A 17 -3.71 8.08 10.37
CA PRO A 17 -3.64 6.63 10.43
C PRO A 17 -3.34 6.16 11.86
N MET A 18 -4.11 5.18 12.34
CA MET A 18 -4.05 4.66 13.72
C MET A 18 -3.29 3.35 13.86
N GLY A 19 -3.01 2.69 12.74
CA GLY A 19 -2.21 1.48 12.68
C GLY A 19 -0.74 1.74 13.01
N ARG A 20 0.05 0.67 12.97
CA ARG A 20 1.47 0.69 13.29
C ARG A 20 2.30 0.22 12.11
N VAL A 21 3.51 0.74 11.99
CA VAL A 21 4.50 0.20 11.05
C VAL A 21 5.25 -0.94 11.73
N GLY A 22 5.34 -2.07 11.03
CA GLY A 22 6.12 -3.23 11.41
C GLY A 22 6.80 -3.82 10.19
N ARG A 23 7.20 -5.08 10.29
CA ARG A 23 7.76 -5.84 9.18
C ARG A 23 6.99 -7.11 8.94
N LEU A 24 6.78 -7.41 7.66
CA LEU A 24 6.29 -8.69 7.18
C LEU A 24 7.41 -9.31 6.33
N ALA A 25 8.02 -10.37 6.84
CA ALA A 25 9.28 -10.91 6.31
C ALA A 25 10.36 -9.81 6.19
N ASN A 26 10.80 -9.51 4.96
CA ASN A 26 11.82 -8.49 4.67
C ASN A 26 11.24 -7.13 4.29
N ASN A 27 9.92 -6.98 4.25
CA ASN A 27 9.26 -5.77 3.74
C ASN A 27 8.66 -4.97 4.88
N ASP A 28 8.81 -3.64 4.82
CA ASP A 28 8.13 -2.74 5.75
C ASP A 28 6.63 -2.78 5.49
N THR A 29 5.84 -2.81 6.55
CA THR A 29 4.41 -3.12 6.45
C THR A 29 3.61 -2.28 7.42
N TYR A 30 2.54 -1.66 6.94
CA TYR A 30 1.56 -1.02 7.81
C TYR A 30 0.53 -2.04 8.28
N ILE A 31 0.29 -2.09 9.59
CA ILE A 31 -0.56 -3.07 10.25
C ILE A 31 -1.69 -2.32 10.96
N ALA A 32 -2.92 -2.58 10.53
CA ALA A 32 -4.13 -2.05 11.14
C ALA A 32 -4.92 -3.16 11.85
N GLY A 33 -5.42 -2.87 13.05
CA GLY A 33 -6.19 -3.84 13.85
C GLY A 33 -5.34 -4.82 14.67
N ASN A 34 -6.03 -5.76 15.34
CA ASN A 34 -5.41 -6.74 16.25
C ASN A 34 -6.16 -8.08 16.32
N ASN A 35 -6.98 -8.42 15.31
CA ASN A 35 -7.71 -9.68 15.30
C ASN A 35 -6.81 -10.86 14.85
N PRO A 36 -6.65 -11.92 15.66
CA PRO A 36 -5.81 -13.06 15.32
C PRO A 36 -6.44 -14.07 14.33
N ASN A 37 -7.76 -14.00 14.11
CA ASN A 37 -8.51 -15.02 13.36
C ASN A 37 -8.74 -14.64 11.89
N ILE A 38 -8.81 -13.35 11.59
CA ILE A 38 -9.11 -12.85 10.24
C ILE A 38 -8.01 -11.89 9.85
N VAL A 39 -7.33 -12.23 8.75
CA VAL A 39 -6.22 -11.44 8.19
C VAL A 39 -6.58 -11.04 6.77
N ILE A 40 -6.36 -9.77 6.44
CA ILE A 40 -6.53 -9.22 5.09
C ILE A 40 -5.17 -8.70 4.64
N LEU A 41 -4.70 -9.20 3.49
CA LEU A 41 -3.54 -8.66 2.80
C LEU A 41 -4.00 -7.59 1.82
N PHE A 42 -3.63 -6.34 2.08
CA PHE A 42 -3.97 -5.20 1.24
C PHE A 42 -2.77 -4.85 0.37
N ILE A 43 -2.92 -4.99 -0.94
CA ILE A 43 -1.89 -4.64 -1.92
C ILE A 43 -2.10 -3.18 -2.33
N ALA A 44 -1.14 -2.32 -1.99
CA ALA A 44 -1.19 -0.91 -2.35
C ALA A 44 -1.07 -0.69 -3.88
N ASP A 45 -1.63 0.41 -4.35
CA ASP A 45 -1.51 0.86 -5.73
C ASP A 45 -0.16 1.56 -5.99
N MET A 46 -0.01 2.21 -7.14
CA MET A 46 1.22 2.88 -7.55
C MET A 46 1.74 3.95 -6.57
N PHE A 47 0.90 4.47 -5.67
CA PHE A 47 1.32 5.44 -4.64
C PHE A 47 1.95 4.76 -3.42
N GLY A 48 1.85 3.43 -3.34
CA GLY A 48 2.52 2.61 -2.35
C GLY A 48 1.85 2.58 -0.98
N TRP A 49 2.50 1.86 -0.07
CA TRP A 49 1.99 1.57 1.27
C TRP A 49 2.07 2.76 2.25
N ASP A 50 2.91 3.75 1.94
CA ASP A 50 3.07 4.97 2.75
C ASP A 50 1.97 6.01 2.47
N PHE A 51 1.26 5.88 1.35
CA PHE A 51 0.21 6.81 1.00
C PHE A 51 -0.94 6.81 2.02
N ILE A 52 -1.34 8.00 2.47
CA ILE A 52 -2.28 8.16 3.58
C ILE A 52 -3.63 7.49 3.30
N ASN A 53 -4.15 7.56 2.07
CA ASN A 53 -5.44 6.98 1.74
C ASN A 53 -5.41 5.46 1.90
N ASN A 54 -4.31 4.81 1.50
CA ASN A 54 -4.14 3.37 1.64
C ASN A 54 -4.11 2.95 3.11
N ARG A 55 -3.45 3.74 3.98
CA ARG A 55 -3.42 3.50 5.43
C ARG A 55 -4.78 3.73 6.10
N LEU A 56 -5.45 4.83 5.77
CA LEU A 56 -6.79 5.14 6.30
C LEU A 56 -7.83 4.11 5.87
N LEU A 57 -7.74 3.63 4.63
CA LEU A 57 -8.60 2.57 4.12
C LEU A 57 -8.33 1.23 4.83
N ALA A 58 -7.06 0.90 5.09
CA ALA A 58 -6.71 -0.27 5.88
C ALA A 58 -7.28 -0.20 7.31
N ASP A 59 -7.21 0.97 7.96
CA ASP A 59 -7.82 1.19 9.27
C ASP A 59 -9.34 1.02 9.23
N HIS A 60 -9.98 1.52 8.16
CA HIS A 60 -11.41 1.37 7.97
C HIS A 60 -11.82 -0.10 7.86
N PHE A 61 -11.12 -0.87 7.01
CA PHE A 61 -11.37 -2.30 6.85
C PHE A 61 -11.13 -3.09 8.14
N ALA A 62 -10.04 -2.78 8.85
CA ALA A 62 -9.73 -3.42 10.13
C ALA A 62 -10.87 -3.22 11.14
N ARG A 63 -11.44 -2.01 11.20
CA ARG A 63 -12.53 -1.66 12.10
C ARG A 63 -13.86 -2.32 11.72
N GLU A 64 -14.26 -2.25 10.45
CA GLU A 64 -15.56 -2.74 9.99
C GLU A 64 -15.65 -4.26 9.96
N ILE A 65 -14.62 -4.90 9.41
CA ILE A 65 -14.57 -6.36 9.25
C ILE A 65 -14.11 -7.02 10.56
N ARG A 66 -13.57 -6.24 11.51
CA ARG A 66 -12.88 -6.71 12.71
C ARG A 66 -11.76 -7.67 12.32
N ALA A 67 -10.90 -7.27 11.41
CA ALA A 67 -9.77 -8.06 10.91
C ALA A 67 -8.43 -7.36 11.21
N THR A 68 -7.33 -8.09 11.10
CA THR A 68 -5.99 -7.49 11.00
C THR A 68 -5.67 -7.28 9.53
N VAL A 69 -5.37 -6.05 9.14
CA VAL A 69 -5.04 -5.69 7.76
C VAL A 69 -3.55 -5.39 7.66
N TYR A 70 -2.85 -6.05 6.74
CA TYR A 70 -1.44 -5.83 6.44
C TYR A 70 -1.30 -5.14 5.08
N VAL A 71 -0.59 -4.02 5.04
CA VAL A 71 -0.25 -3.28 3.82
C VAL A 71 1.27 -3.30 3.66
N PRO A 72 1.87 -4.36 3.08
CA PRO A 72 3.31 -4.44 2.92
C PRO A 72 3.80 -3.62 1.73
N ASP A 73 5.05 -3.21 1.80
CA ASP A 73 5.75 -2.61 0.67
C ASP A 73 6.04 -3.67 -0.40
N PHE A 74 5.34 -3.59 -1.52
CA PHE A 74 5.60 -4.42 -2.69
C PHE A 74 6.48 -3.74 -3.73
N PHE A 75 6.64 -2.42 -3.64
CA PHE A 75 7.35 -1.62 -4.64
C PHE A 75 8.79 -1.32 -4.21
N GLY A 76 9.20 -1.69 -3.00
CA GLY A 76 10.57 -1.49 -2.52
C GLY A 76 10.97 -0.02 -2.49
N GLY A 77 10.01 0.87 -2.24
CA GLY A 77 10.18 2.33 -2.32
C GLY A 77 10.04 2.96 -3.71
N GLU A 78 9.86 2.17 -4.79
CA GLU A 78 9.57 2.71 -6.13
C GLU A 78 8.09 3.11 -6.27
N VAL A 79 7.72 4.24 -5.67
CA VAL A 79 6.33 4.72 -5.63
C VAL A 79 6.16 6.05 -6.34
N VAL A 80 4.98 6.25 -6.91
CA VAL A 80 4.58 7.55 -7.45
C VAL A 80 4.29 8.50 -6.30
N ALA A 81 4.82 9.71 -6.35
CA ALA A 81 4.61 10.67 -5.29
C ALA A 81 3.15 11.16 -5.26
N SER A 82 2.55 11.21 -4.08
CA SER A 82 1.12 11.51 -3.92
C SER A 82 0.72 12.94 -4.30
N HIS A 83 1.67 13.89 -4.35
CA HIS A 83 1.39 15.28 -4.73
C HIS A 83 0.86 15.42 -6.16
N ILE A 84 1.13 14.44 -7.03
CA ILE A 84 0.56 14.42 -8.38
C ILE A 84 -0.97 14.37 -8.34
N ILE A 85 -1.57 13.77 -7.32
CA ILE A 85 -3.03 13.74 -7.16
C ILE A 85 -3.61 15.15 -6.99
N ALA A 86 -2.86 16.07 -6.36
CA ALA A 86 -3.28 17.45 -6.11
C ALA A 86 -2.94 18.40 -7.28
N GLU A 87 -1.94 18.06 -8.09
CA GLU A 87 -1.41 18.91 -9.15
C GLU A 87 -1.77 18.38 -10.54
N GLU A 88 -2.77 19.01 -11.18
CA GLU A 88 -3.29 18.64 -12.52
C GLU A 88 -2.18 18.58 -13.59
N GLU A 89 -1.18 19.47 -13.50
CA GLU A 89 -0.05 19.55 -14.43
C GLU A 89 0.97 18.41 -14.26
N ALA A 90 0.97 17.75 -13.10
CA ALA A 90 1.87 16.65 -12.82
C ALA A 90 1.39 15.33 -13.48
N TRP A 91 0.09 15.17 -13.68
CA TRP A 91 -0.49 14.05 -14.43
C TRP A 91 -0.11 14.08 -15.92
N GLU A 92 -0.02 15.27 -16.53
CA GLU A 92 0.35 15.39 -17.95
C GLU A 92 1.81 15.01 -18.21
N LYS A 93 2.67 15.10 -17.19
CA LYS A 93 4.09 14.70 -17.25
C LYS A 93 4.30 13.22 -16.98
N MET A 94 3.28 12.50 -16.52
CA MET A 94 3.34 11.06 -16.32
C MET A 94 3.10 10.32 -17.63
N ASP A 95 4.18 9.84 -18.24
CA ASP A 95 4.06 8.93 -19.37
C ASP A 95 3.69 7.53 -18.89
N LEU A 96 2.37 7.27 -18.79
CA LEU A 96 1.82 5.96 -18.43
C LEU A 96 1.96 4.91 -19.55
N LYS A 97 2.62 5.24 -20.68
CA LYS A 97 3.06 4.21 -21.63
C LYS A 97 4.21 3.42 -20.99
N GLY A 98 3.83 2.28 -20.42
CA GLY A 98 4.69 1.19 -19.96
C GLY A 98 6.20 1.43 -20.05
N GLY A 99 6.80 1.75 -18.89
CA GLY A 99 8.19 1.46 -18.57
C GLY A 99 9.25 2.28 -19.33
N ALA A 100 9.72 3.38 -18.73
CA ALA A 100 11.11 3.84 -18.82
C ALA A 100 11.31 5.13 -17.98
N GLY A 101 11.09 5.06 -16.66
CA GLY A 101 11.72 5.96 -15.70
C GLY A 101 12.86 5.19 -15.04
N ALA A 102 14.08 5.75 -15.06
CA ALA A 102 15.32 5.06 -14.72
C ALA A 102 15.25 4.33 -13.36
N GLY A 103 15.17 2.99 -13.39
CA GLY A 103 15.12 2.12 -12.21
C GLY A 103 14.35 0.81 -12.41
N SER A 104 13.43 0.77 -13.38
CA SER A 104 12.48 -0.32 -13.68
C SER A 104 12.78 -1.72 -13.11
N SER A 105 12.52 -1.94 -11.82
CA SER A 105 11.95 -3.21 -11.35
C SER A 105 10.44 -3.08 -11.49
N THR A 106 9.95 -3.32 -12.72
CA THR A 106 8.53 -3.56 -12.99
C THR A 106 7.97 -4.43 -11.88
N GLY A 107 7.08 -3.89 -11.04
CA GLY A 107 6.57 -4.52 -9.81
C GLY A 107 6.67 -6.03 -9.89
N ASP A 108 7.76 -6.56 -9.34
CA ASP A 108 8.19 -7.90 -9.69
C ASP A 108 7.11 -8.84 -9.16
N ARG A 109 6.55 -9.69 -10.04
CA ARG A 109 5.54 -10.68 -9.62
C ARG A 109 6.12 -11.56 -8.51
N SER A 110 7.45 -11.69 -8.46
CA SER A 110 8.16 -12.35 -7.37
C SER A 110 7.92 -11.68 -6.01
N CYS A 111 7.86 -10.34 -5.93
CA CYS A 111 7.59 -9.62 -4.68
C CYS A 111 6.15 -9.84 -4.20
N VAL A 112 5.18 -9.81 -5.13
CA VAL A 112 3.77 -10.08 -4.80
C VAL A 112 3.58 -11.53 -4.38
N HIS A 113 4.19 -12.47 -5.11
CA HIS A 113 4.14 -13.89 -4.78
C HIS A 113 4.86 -14.18 -3.47
N SER A 114 6.05 -13.61 -3.24
CA SER A 114 6.83 -13.78 -2.02
C SER A 114 6.14 -13.16 -0.81
N GLY A 115 5.49 -12.00 -0.94
CA GLY A 115 4.70 -11.42 0.15
C GLY A 115 3.43 -12.22 0.44
N ALA A 116 2.77 -12.77 -0.59
CA ALA A 116 1.65 -13.67 -0.41
C ALA A 116 2.09 -15.02 0.21
N GLU A 117 3.19 -15.60 -0.25
CA GLU A 117 3.79 -16.80 0.34
C GLU A 117 4.28 -16.54 1.76
N ALA A 118 4.86 -15.38 2.05
CA ALA A 118 5.20 -15.00 3.42
C ALA A 118 3.91 -14.93 4.27
N ALA A 119 2.85 -14.28 3.77
CA ALA A 119 1.54 -14.24 4.42
C ALA A 119 0.92 -15.64 4.66
N TYR A 120 1.11 -16.57 3.72
CA TYR A 120 0.51 -17.92 3.77
C TYR A 120 1.37 -18.99 4.47
N LEU A 121 2.69 -18.95 4.35
CA LEU A 121 3.66 -19.91 4.90
C LEU A 121 4.25 -19.46 6.25
N GLY A 122 4.03 -18.21 6.64
CA GLY A 122 4.46 -17.67 7.92
C GLY A 122 3.74 -18.35 9.08
N ASN A 123 4.44 -19.24 9.76
CA ASN A 123 4.11 -19.64 11.12
C ASN A 123 4.44 -18.43 12.02
N TYR A 124 3.52 -17.46 12.09
CA TYR A 124 3.76 -16.20 12.78
C TYR A 124 3.85 -16.41 14.28
N THR A 125 5.06 -16.30 14.83
CA THR A 125 5.24 -15.86 16.21
C THR A 125 4.80 -14.40 16.28
N MET A 126 3.69 -14.15 16.98
CA MET A 126 3.40 -12.83 17.54
C MET A 126 4.69 -12.34 18.19
N VAL A 127 5.28 -11.26 17.67
CA VAL A 127 6.33 -10.55 18.42
C VAL A 127 5.62 -9.95 19.62
N GLY A 128 5.62 -10.73 20.70
CA GLY A 128 4.96 -10.40 21.94
C GLY A 128 5.50 -9.11 22.50
N GLY A 129 4.56 -8.28 22.95
CA GLY A 129 4.77 -7.22 23.90
C GLY A 129 3.49 -7.11 24.72
N ALA A 130 3.22 -8.13 25.53
CA ALA A 130 2.38 -7.96 26.70
C ALA A 130 3.11 -7.01 27.64
N VAL A 131 2.52 -5.84 27.86
CA VAL A 131 2.57 -5.11 29.15
C VAL A 131 1.23 -4.41 29.32
#